data_AF-A0A9Q4L0Z7-F1
#
_entry.id   AF-A0A9Q4L0Z7-F1
#
_cell.length_a   1.000
_cell.length_b   1.000
_cell.length_c   1.000
_cell.angle_alpha   90.00
_cell.angle_beta   90.00
_cell.angle_gamma   90.00
#
_symmetry.space_group_name_H-M   'P 1'
#
loop_
_entity.id
_entity.type
_entity.pdbx_description
1 polymer ?
#
loop_
_entity_poly.entity_id
_entity_poly.type
_entity_poly.pdbx_seq_one_letter_code
_entity_poly.pdbx_strand_id
1 'polypeptide(L)'
;MSRRAFEAEITLDLAVNLIPFTIIAFFVAVFAVFNPWGFDPLQSTIQFAILLVTMGTLGVVTWIAARVIETDERTRHDTSETSSDR
;
A
#
# COMPACT_ATOMS: atom_id res chain seq x y z
N MET A 1 -24.95 2.40 -4.24
CA MET A 1 -24.14 3.07 -3.20
C MET A 1 -24.00 4.55 -3.56
N SER A 2 -23.94 5.43 -2.56
CA SER A 2 -23.63 6.84 -2.79
C SER A 2 -22.14 7.02 -3.09
N ARG A 3 -21.77 8.02 -3.92
CA ARG A 3 -20.37 8.28 -4.30
C ARG A 3 -19.45 8.47 -3.08
N ARG A 4 -19.96 9.09 -2.02
CA ARG A 4 -19.26 9.29 -0.74
C ARG A 4 -18.92 7.99 0.00
N ALA A 5 -19.80 6.98 -0.06
CA ALA A 5 -19.53 5.70 0.61
C ALA A 5 -18.37 4.95 -0.07
N PHE A 6 -18.32 5.00 -1.41
CA PHE A 6 -17.25 4.40 -2.20
C PHE A 6 -15.89 5.09 -1.95
N GLU A 7 -15.86 6.43 -1.91
CA GLU A 7 -14.65 7.20 -1.60
C GLU A 7 -14.11 6.89 -0.19
N ALA A 8 -15.01 6.72 0.79
CA ALA A 8 -14.62 6.34 2.16
C ALA A 8 -14.01 4.93 2.22
N GLU A 9 -14.59 3.96 1.51
CA GLU A 9 -14.07 2.59 1.43
C GLU A 9 -12.66 2.57 0.82
N ILE A 10 -12.46 3.24 -0.32
CA ILE A 10 -11.14 3.34 -0.97
C ILE A 10 -10.12 4.00 -0.04
N THR A 11 -10.52 5.09 0.63
CA THR A 11 -9.64 5.79 1.56
C THR A 11 -9.28 4.91 2.76
N LEU A 12 -10.23 4.13 3.26
CA LEU A 12 -10.02 3.18 4.35
C LEU A 12 -9.06 2.06 3.93
N ASP A 13 -9.27 1.43 2.78
CA ASP A 13 -8.41 0.37 2.26
C ASP A 13 -6.97 0.86 2.05
N LEU A 14 -6.83 2.06 1.46
CA LEU A 14 -5.53 2.69 1.26
C LEU A 14 -4.86 3.00 2.60
N ALA A 15 -5.57 3.57 3.57
CA ALA A 15 -5.03 3.88 4.89
C ALA A 15 -4.64 2.62 5.68
N VAL A 16 -5.50 1.58 5.67
CA VAL A 16 -5.27 0.31 6.37
C VAL A 16 -4.04 -0.42 5.82
N ASN A 17 -3.69 -0.23 4.54
CA ASN A 17 -2.50 -0.82 3.94
C ASN A 17 -1.25 0.09 4.04
N LEU A 18 -1.43 1.41 3.87
CA LEU A 18 -0.35 2.40 3.92
C LEU A 18 0.23 2.56 5.33
N ILE A 19 -0.62 2.58 6.37
CA ILE A 19 -0.15 2.78 7.75
C ILE A 19 0.81 1.66 8.19
N PRO A 20 0.48 0.35 8.06
CA PRO A 20 1.42 -0.72 8.36
C PRO A 20 2.71 -0.62 7.54
N PHE A 21 2.61 -0.31 6.25
CA PHE A 21 3.77 -0.13 5.38
C PHE A 21 4.71 0.97 5.91
N THR A 22 4.18 2.13 6.26
CA THR A 22 4.95 3.25 6.80
C THR A 22 5.60 2.91 8.15
N ILE A 23 4.88 2.21 9.03
CA ILE A 23 5.41 1.79 10.33
C ILE A 23 6.59 0.83 10.15
N ILE A 24 6.47 -0.18 9.29
CA ILE A 24 7.56 -1.12 9.02
C ILE A 24 8.77 -0.39 8.44
N ALA A 25 8.56 0.46 7.43
CA ALA A 25 9.63 1.24 6.82
C ALA A 25 10.37 2.11 7.84
N PHE A 26 9.61 2.77 8.74
CA PHE A 26 10.17 3.58 9.82
C PHE A 26 11.07 2.76 10.75
N PHE A 27 10.58 1.63 11.26
CA PHE A 27 11.37 0.81 12.20
C PHE A 27 12.54 0.11 11.53
N VAL A 28 12.41 -0.30 10.26
CA VAL A 28 13.53 -0.84 9.49
C VAL A 28 14.63 0.22 9.38
N ALA A 29 14.29 1.47 9.03
CA ALA A 29 15.25 2.55 8.94
C ALA A 29 15.90 2.87 10.30
N VAL A 30 15.10 2.97 11.35
CA VAL A 30 15.60 3.25 12.71
C VAL A 30 16.56 2.16 13.16
N PHE A 31 16.20 0.88 13.04
CA PHE A 31 17.05 -0.22 13.51
C PHE A 31 18.23 -0.54 12.59
N ALA A 32 18.18 -0.12 11.32
CA ALA A 32 19.35 -0.18 10.44
C ALA A 32 20.46 0.79 10.89
N VAL A 33 20.09 1.95 11.48
CA VAL A 33 21.06 2.96 11.93
C VAL A 33 21.37 2.84 13.43
N PHE A 34 20.34 2.64 14.26
CA PHE A 34 20.41 2.59 15.71
C PHE A 34 19.83 1.27 16.21
N ASN A 35 20.70 0.28 16.38
CA ASN A 35 20.32 -1.00 16.98
C ASN A 35 20.85 -1.12 18.42
N PRO A 36 19.99 -0.95 19.45
CA PRO A 36 20.40 -1.05 20.84
C PRO A 36 20.69 -2.48 21.31
N TRP A 37 20.31 -3.50 20.52
CA TRP A 37 20.51 -4.92 20.84
C TRP A 37 21.72 -5.54 20.13
N GLY A 38 22.43 -4.77 19.29
CA GLY A 38 23.60 -5.21 18.53
C GLY A 38 23.26 -5.92 17.21
N PHE A 39 24.25 -6.04 16.33
CA PHE A 39 24.11 -6.66 15.01
C PHE A 39 24.70 -8.07 14.99
N ASP A 40 23.89 -9.07 15.38
CA ASP A 40 24.20 -10.45 15.02
C ASP A 40 23.81 -10.69 13.55
N PRO A 41 24.72 -11.18 12.68
CA PRO A 41 24.47 -11.31 11.25
C PRO A 41 23.28 -12.21 10.92
N LEU A 42 23.13 -13.34 11.63
CA LEU A 42 22.08 -14.31 11.33
C LEU A 42 20.72 -13.76 11.79
N GLN A 43 20.63 -13.34 13.05
CA GLN A 43 19.40 -12.82 13.64
C GLN A 43 18.91 -11.56 12.92
N SER A 44 19.81 -10.60 12.68
CA SER A 44 19.46 -9.33 12.01
C SER A 44 18.99 -9.58 10.58
N THR A 45 19.67 -10.47 9.85
CA THR A 45 19.27 -10.82 8.47
C THR A 45 17.88 -11.43 8.44
N ILE A 46 17.58 -12.39 9.33
CA ILE A 46 16.26 -13.02 9.39
C ILE A 46 15.18 -11.99 9.74
N GLN A 47 15.44 -11.14 10.75
CA GLN A 47 14.52 -10.07 11.16
C GLN A 47 14.21 -9.10 10.00
N PHE A 48 15.25 -8.55 9.35
CA PHE A 48 15.06 -7.63 8.24
C PHE A 48 14.45 -8.32 7.02
N ALA A 49 14.81 -9.57 6.72
CA ALA A 49 14.21 -10.32 5.63
C ALA A 49 12.70 -10.48 5.82
N ILE A 50 12.25 -10.86 7.03
CA ILE A 50 10.82 -10.98 7.34
C ILE A 50 10.12 -9.63 7.15
N LEU A 51 10.65 -8.56 7.74
CA LEU A 51 10.05 -7.23 7.64
C LEU A 51 10.00 -6.70 6.20
N LEU A 52 11.09 -6.84 5.44
CA LEU A 52 11.18 -6.36 4.07
C LEU A 52 10.29 -7.19 3.13
N VAL A 53 10.20 -8.51 3.32
CA VAL A 53 9.27 -9.35 2.55
C VAL A 53 7.83 -8.96 2.85
N THR A 54 7.45 -8.81 4.12
CA THR A 54 6.10 -8.36 4.49
C THR A 54 5.78 -6.99 3.92
N MET A 55 6.70 -6.02 4.06
CA MET A 55 6.56 -4.67 3.51
C MET A 55 6.43 -4.70 1.98
N GLY A 56 7.24 -5.52 1.30
CA GLY A 56 7.18 -5.71 -0.13
C GLY A 56 5.86 -6.33 -0.60
N THR A 57 5.40 -7.39 0.07
CA THR A 57 4.10 -8.02 -0.22
C THR A 57 2.95 -7.04 -0.05
N LEU A 58 2.93 -6.29 1.07
CA LEU A 58 1.92 -5.26 1.29
C LEU A 58 1.93 -4.22 0.16
N GLY A 59 3.11 -3.68 -0.17
CA GLY A 59 3.25 -2.69 -1.24
C GLY A 59 2.83 -3.21 -2.62
N VAL A 60 3.13 -4.48 -2.94
CA VAL A 60 2.68 -5.12 -4.18
C VAL A 60 1.15 -5.22 -4.21
N VAL A 61 0.52 -5.66 -3.12
CA VAL A 61 -0.95 -5.73 -3.03
C VAL A 61 -1.57 -4.35 -3.13
N THR A 62 -1.01 -3.34 -2.45
CA THR A 62 -1.48 -1.95 -2.55
C THR A 62 -1.41 -1.45 -3.99
N TRP A 63 -0.30 -1.71 -4.68
CA TRP A 63 -0.06 -1.27 -6.04
C TRP A 63 -1.05 -1.92 -7.03
N ILE A 64 -1.29 -3.22 -6.88
CA ILE A 64 -2.30 -3.92 -7.69
C ILE A 64 -3.68 -3.31 -7.45
N ALA A 65 -4.07 -3.08 -6.19
CA ALA A 65 -5.36 -2.47 -5.86
C ALA A 65 -5.51 -1.08 -6.49
N ALA A 66 -4.50 -0.21 -6.36
CA ALA A 66 -4.49 1.11 -6.97
C ALA A 66 -4.64 1.04 -8.50
N ARG A 67 -3.98 0.08 -9.14
CA ARG A 67 -4.06 -0.09 -10.60
C ARG A 67 -5.44 -0.54 -11.07
N VAL A 68 -6.11 -1.39 -10.30
CA VAL A 68 -7.49 -1.81 -10.58
C VAL A 68 -8.44 -0.61 -10.48
N ILE A 69 -8.31 0.21 -9.43
CA ILE A 69 -9.16 1.41 -9.24
C ILE A 69 -9.01 2.40 -10.40
N GLU A 70 -7.77 2.71 -10.84
CA GLU A 70 -7.52 3.62 -11.97
C GLU A 70 -8.17 3.12 -13.28
N THR A 71 -8.23 1.80 -13.47
CA THR A 71 -8.81 1.17 -14.67
C THR A 71 -10.33 1.29 -14.68
N ASP A 72 -10.96 1.07 -13.53
CA ASP A 72 -12.41 1.22 -13.36
C ASP A 72 -12.85 2.69 -13.56
N GLU A 73 -12.09 3.66 -13.06
CA GLU A 73 -12.38 5.08 -13.23
C GLU A 73 -12.33 5.53 -14.69
N ARG A 74 -11.32 5.10 -15.47
CA ARG A 74 -11.23 5.40 -16.92
C ARG A 74 -12.41 4.84 -17.70
N THR A 75 -12.74 3.57 -17.47
CA THR A 75 -13.84 2.90 -18.19
C THR A 75 -15.18 3.62 -17.98
N ARG A 76 -15.38 4.17 -16.78
CA ARG A 76 -16.58 4.93 -16.44
C ARG A 76 -16.63 6.30 -17.13
N HIS A 77 -15.49 6.98 -17.28
CA HIS A 77 -15.39 8.28 -17.94
C HIS A 77 -15.75 8.20 -19.44
N ASP A 78 -15.17 7.24 -20.16
CA ASP A 78 -15.42 7.04 -21.60
C ASP A 78 -16.89 6.75 -21.92
N THR A 79 -17.56 6.00 -21.03
CA THR A 79 -18.98 5.67 -21.17
C THR A 79 -19.88 6.90 -20.96
N SER A 80 -19.49 7.83 -20.08
CA SER A 80 -20.22 9.08 -19.85
C SER A 80 -20.00 10.15 -20.93
N GLU A 81 -18.83 10.22 -21.56
CA GLU A 81 -18.61 11.11 -22.70
C GLU A 81 -19.37 10.63 -23.94
N THR A 82 -19.37 9.31 -24.19
CA THR A 82 -20.08 8.70 -25.34
C THR A 82 -21.60 8.86 -25.26
N SER A 83 -22.19 8.93 -24.05
CA SER A 83 -23.63 9.14 -23.87
C SER A 83 -24.05 10.61 -23.87
N SER A 84 -23.12 11.55 -23.66
CA SER A 84 -23.38 12.99 -23.73
C SER A 84 -23.27 13.55 -25.15
N ASP A 85 -22.63 12.83 -26.08
CA ASP A 85 -22.43 13.20 -27.49
C ASP A 85 -23.51 12.59 -28.44
N ARG A 86 -24.54 11.93 -27.89
CA ARG A 86 -25.72 11.40 -28.61
C ARG A 86 -27.01 12.05 -28.10
#